data_AF-A0A958P8Q4-F1
#
_entry.id   AF-A0A958P8Q4-F1
#
_cell.length_a   1.000
_cell.length_b   1.000
_cell.length_c   1.000
_cell.angle_alpha   90.00
_cell.angle_beta   90.00
_cell.angle_gamma   90.00
#
_symmetry.space_group_name_H-M   'P 1'
#
loop_
_entity.id
_entity.type
_entity.pdbx_description
1 polymer ?
#
loop_
_entity_poly.entity_id
_entity_poly.type
_entity_poly.pdbx_seq_one_letter_code
_entity_poly.pdbx_strand_id
1 'polypeptide(L)'
;MSEKGHVSQSKYVSAMKGSAEYNKYILGKFSSQALVKPISQITYGNGMEKVIFKIDHQDSVSVRQKIIGLIRAFRPELLGLTFFAPIATLLVLQRKGVFLPLIDVVVLFLSLLCAHGAIYFLNDYFDHLNGVDRLDKKSGSQVIQKGIWPAYKLKIIGIVLFFLASLGGYSVLKFHPPLLLFVVIFGVVSIFGYANSKMGLKNLGLGELAVLLAMGPLISVGVSYCFTQDVFIEVFELGICFGYLSALVLQFRKLENIMIDSKAGIKTLMERLGFDLSKKLVALELLLVPVVIFFSMYYQGVDMVYVSLISSLSFAYSLYVIKKLRRSNSPLSTYVFNMGSNGIIYHSVVSVLLVLSLLSQSFS
;
A
#
# COMPACT_ATOMS: atom_id res chain seq x y z
N MET A 1 41.64 -21.90 -31.01
CA MET A 1 41.39 -21.34 -29.67
C MET A 1 41.86 -19.90 -29.66
N SER A 2 40.92 -18.96 -29.74
CA SER A 2 41.03 -17.49 -29.60
C SER A 2 39.72 -16.97 -30.21
N GLU A 3 38.83 -16.17 -29.63
CA GLU A 3 38.93 -15.20 -28.54
C GLU A 3 37.48 -15.05 -28.03
N LYS A 4 37.15 -15.53 -26.82
CA LYS A 4 35.86 -15.22 -26.18
C LYS A 4 36.04 -13.92 -25.38
N GLY A 5 35.88 -12.80 -26.07
CA GLY A 5 36.02 -11.45 -25.51
C GLY A 5 34.77 -10.58 -25.72
N HIS A 6 33.56 -11.08 -25.49
CA HIS A 6 32.39 -10.19 -25.39
C HIS A 6 32.33 -9.54 -24.00
N VAL A 7 33.21 -8.56 -23.77
CA VAL A 7 33.04 -7.60 -22.67
C VAL A 7 31.94 -6.63 -23.09
N SER A 8 30.70 -6.97 -22.74
CA SER A 8 29.54 -6.08 -22.83
C SER A 8 29.78 -4.83 -21.97
N GLN A 9 30.36 -3.78 -22.54
CA GLN A 9 30.63 -2.54 -21.82
C GLN A 9 29.31 -1.84 -21.45
N SER A 10 29.00 -1.82 -20.15
CA SER A 10 27.90 -1.02 -19.63
C SER A 10 28.16 0.47 -19.88
N LYS A 11 27.20 1.17 -20.49
CA LYS A 11 27.31 2.60 -20.78
C LYS A 11 26.71 3.43 -19.64
N TYR A 12 27.43 4.44 -19.17
CA TYR A 12 26.93 5.38 -18.16
C TYR A 12 26.52 6.68 -18.84
N VAL A 13 25.35 7.22 -18.45
CA VAL A 13 24.84 8.49 -18.96
C VAL A 13 24.30 9.30 -17.81
N SER A 14 24.42 10.62 -17.87
CA SER A 14 23.90 11.51 -16.85
C SER A 14 22.93 12.51 -17.45
N ALA A 15 21.80 12.76 -16.80
CA ALA A 15 20.83 13.74 -17.26
C ALA A 15 20.33 14.62 -16.10
N MET A 16 20.09 15.89 -16.40
CA MET A 16 19.49 16.85 -15.46
C MET A 16 17.99 16.62 -15.34
N LYS A 17 17.47 16.57 -14.12
CA LYS A 17 16.02 16.44 -13.85
C LYS A 17 15.28 17.57 -14.56
N GLY A 18 14.25 17.22 -15.33
CA GLY A 18 13.47 18.14 -16.16
C GLY A 18 13.90 18.21 -17.63
N SER A 19 15.05 17.64 -18.02
CA SER A 19 15.44 17.56 -19.43
C SER A 19 14.69 16.46 -20.18
N ALA A 20 14.62 16.57 -21.52
CA ALA A 20 14.04 15.53 -22.37
C ALA A 20 14.79 14.19 -22.25
N GLU A 21 16.12 14.24 -22.14
CA GLU A 21 16.95 13.05 -21.91
C GLU A 21 16.64 12.39 -20.57
N TYR A 22 16.46 13.18 -19.51
CA TYR A 22 16.07 12.65 -18.20
C TYR A 22 14.76 11.89 -18.29
N ASN A 23 13.73 12.47 -18.91
CA ASN A 23 12.43 11.83 -19.08
C ASN A 23 12.53 10.52 -19.89
N LYS A 24 13.38 10.50 -20.92
CA LYS A 24 13.64 9.33 -21.74
C LYS A 24 14.26 8.18 -20.93
N TYR A 25 15.28 8.47 -20.12
CA TYR A 25 15.98 7.47 -19.31
C TYR A 25 15.19 7.04 -18.06
N ILE A 26 14.61 7.99 -17.31
CA ILE A 26 13.86 7.69 -16.08
C ILE A 26 12.62 6.84 -16.36
N LEU A 27 11.94 7.07 -17.48
CA LEU A 27 10.80 6.25 -17.87
C LEU A 27 11.22 4.89 -18.43
N GLY A 28 12.46 4.74 -18.89
CA GLY A 28 12.94 3.58 -19.65
C GLY A 28 12.41 3.53 -21.08
N LYS A 29 12.02 4.68 -21.68
CA LYS A 29 11.45 4.79 -23.03
C LYS A 29 12.52 5.13 -24.08
N PHE A 30 13.66 4.44 -24.05
CA PHE A 30 14.81 4.78 -24.90
C PHE A 30 15.21 3.65 -25.86
N SER A 31 15.00 2.40 -25.47
CA SER A 31 15.26 1.22 -26.30
C SER A 31 14.46 0.04 -25.75
N SER A 32 13.98 -0.84 -26.62
CA SER A 32 13.38 -2.12 -26.23
C SER A 32 14.41 -3.12 -25.74
N GLN A 33 15.66 -3.01 -26.21
CA GLN A 33 16.76 -3.98 -26.02
C GLN A 33 17.73 -3.61 -24.88
N ALA A 34 17.50 -2.50 -24.19
CA ALA A 34 18.37 -2.02 -23.13
C ALA A 34 17.59 -1.70 -21.85
N LEU A 35 18.26 -1.89 -20.72
CA LEU A 35 17.76 -1.62 -19.38
C LEU A 35 18.48 -0.40 -18.84
N VAL A 36 17.74 0.44 -18.14
CA VAL A 36 18.29 1.61 -17.44
C VAL A 36 18.13 1.43 -15.95
N LYS A 37 19.22 1.69 -15.22
CA LYS A 37 19.27 1.68 -13.76
C LYS A 37 19.73 3.05 -13.29
N PRO A 38 18.94 3.82 -12.53
CA PRO A 38 19.48 4.99 -11.84
C PRO A 38 20.41 4.50 -10.73
N ILE A 39 21.68 4.90 -10.76
CA ILE A 39 22.69 4.45 -9.79
C ILE A 39 22.89 5.47 -8.70
N SER A 40 22.88 6.75 -9.07
CA SER A 40 23.12 7.84 -8.13
C SER A 40 22.40 9.12 -8.56
N GLN A 41 22.16 9.96 -7.57
CA GLN A 41 21.55 11.27 -7.72
C GLN A 41 22.44 12.28 -6.99
N ILE A 42 22.72 13.40 -7.66
CA ILE A 42 23.50 14.52 -7.14
C ILE A 42 22.58 15.73 -7.11
N THR A 43 22.39 16.31 -5.93
CA THR A 43 21.65 17.56 -5.74
C THR A 43 22.66 18.70 -5.58
N TYR A 44 22.57 19.71 -6.45
CA TYR A 44 23.39 20.91 -6.40
C TYR A 44 22.83 21.91 -5.39
N GLY A 45 23.67 22.83 -4.88
CA GLY A 45 23.27 23.83 -3.88
C GLY A 45 22.14 24.79 -4.31
N ASN A 46 21.86 24.87 -5.61
CA ASN A 46 20.73 25.62 -6.18
C ASN A 46 19.45 24.77 -6.36
N GLY A 47 19.41 23.55 -5.81
CA GLY A 47 18.27 22.64 -5.88
C GLY A 47 18.13 21.87 -7.19
N MET A 48 19.02 22.07 -8.17
CA MET A 48 19.04 21.23 -9.38
C MET A 48 19.49 19.81 -9.04
N GLU A 49 18.87 18.83 -9.69
CA GLU A 49 19.20 17.41 -9.51
C GLU A 49 19.75 16.82 -10.82
N LYS A 50 20.86 16.09 -10.72
CA LYS A 50 21.43 15.29 -11.81
C LYS A 50 21.40 13.82 -11.44
N VAL A 51 20.91 12.97 -12.33
CA VAL A 51 20.84 11.52 -12.11
C VAL A 51 21.78 10.82 -13.08
N ILE A 52 22.55 9.86 -12.56
CA ILE A 52 23.44 9.00 -13.33
C ILE A 52 22.74 7.66 -13.55
N PHE A 53 22.67 7.25 -14.82
CA PHE A 53 22.04 6.05 -15.30
C PHE A 53 23.09 5.06 -15.82
N LYS A 54 22.95 3.80 -15.42
CA LYS A 54 23.61 2.66 -16.08
C LYS A 54 22.71 2.15 -17.19
N ILE A 55 23.27 1.93 -18.37
CA ILE A 55 22.63 1.21 -19.45
C ILE A 55 23.26 -0.18 -19.53
N ASP A 56 22.44 -1.21 -19.32
CA ASP A 56 22.79 -2.62 -19.47
C ASP A 56 21.95 -3.24 -20.62
N HIS A 57 22.37 -4.38 -21.18
CA HIS A 57 21.57 -5.12 -22.17
C HIS A 57 20.38 -5.84 -21.54
N GLN A 58 19.25 -5.93 -22.25
CA GLN A 58 18.03 -6.56 -21.73
C GLN A 58 18.17 -8.06 -21.43
N ASP A 59 19.03 -8.76 -22.16
CA ASP A 59 19.31 -10.19 -21.96
C ASP A 59 20.04 -10.49 -20.65
N SER A 60 20.50 -9.45 -19.93
CA SER A 60 21.09 -9.59 -18.61
C SER A 60 20.09 -9.99 -17.51
N VAL A 61 18.78 -9.95 -17.78
CA VAL A 61 17.73 -10.27 -16.81
C VAL A 61 16.90 -11.47 -17.26
N SER A 62 16.95 -12.55 -16.49
CA SER A 62 16.22 -13.79 -16.80
C SER A 62 14.70 -13.64 -16.63
N VAL A 63 13.93 -14.49 -17.30
CA VAL A 63 12.46 -14.55 -17.14
C VAL A 63 12.07 -14.78 -15.67
N ARG A 64 12.81 -15.65 -14.97
CA ARG A 64 12.62 -15.90 -13.53
C ARG A 64 12.77 -14.61 -12.71
N GLN A 65 13.79 -13.80 -12.98
CA GLN A 65 13.98 -12.52 -12.29
C GLN A 65 12.86 -11.53 -12.60
N LYS A 66 12.35 -11.49 -13.84
CA LYS A 66 11.20 -10.65 -14.21
C LYS A 66 9.94 -11.04 -13.45
N ILE A 67 9.65 -12.34 -13.33
CA ILE A 67 8.48 -12.86 -12.59
C ILE A 67 8.61 -12.55 -11.10
N ILE A 68 9.75 -12.87 -10.48
CA ILE A 68 10.00 -12.56 -9.06
C ILE A 68 9.90 -11.05 -8.82
N GLY A 69 10.38 -10.23 -9.77
CA GLY A 69 10.22 -8.79 -9.75
C GLY A 69 8.75 -8.37 -9.69
N LEU A 70 7.91 -8.88 -10.59
CA LEU A 70 6.47 -8.58 -10.57
C LEU A 70 5.80 -9.01 -9.27
N ILE A 71 6.09 -10.20 -8.76
CA ILE A 71 5.56 -10.68 -7.48
C ILE A 71 5.97 -9.74 -6.35
N ARG A 72 7.23 -9.29 -6.33
CA ARG A 72 7.70 -8.34 -5.31
C ARG A 72 7.05 -6.97 -5.44
N ALA A 73 6.84 -6.48 -6.65
CA ALA A 73 6.15 -5.20 -6.91
C ALA A 73 4.65 -5.28 -6.63
N PHE A 74 4.06 -6.49 -6.70
CA PHE A 74 2.69 -6.75 -6.29
C PHE A 74 2.48 -6.66 -4.77
N ARG A 75 3.54 -6.84 -3.96
CA ARG A 75 3.54 -6.76 -2.49
C ARG A 75 2.52 -7.69 -1.81
N PRO A 76 2.61 -9.01 -2.03
CA PRO A 76 1.67 -10.00 -1.47
C PRO A 76 1.56 -9.94 0.06
N GLU A 77 2.62 -9.51 0.76
CA GLU A 77 2.61 -9.32 2.20
C GLU A 77 1.59 -8.26 2.68
N LEU A 78 1.10 -7.40 1.77
CA LEU A 78 0.08 -6.39 2.06
C LEU A 78 -1.34 -6.82 1.66
N LEU A 79 -1.54 -8.04 1.13
CA LEU A 79 -2.87 -8.52 0.72
C LEU A 79 -3.87 -8.52 1.88
N GLY A 80 -3.40 -8.74 3.11
CA GLY A 80 -4.25 -8.68 4.30
C GLY A 80 -4.98 -7.35 4.42
N LEU A 81 -4.33 -6.22 4.12
CA LEU A 81 -4.94 -4.89 4.19
C LEU A 81 -6.10 -4.75 3.19
N THR A 82 -6.08 -5.52 2.10
CA THR A 82 -7.12 -5.47 1.05
C THR A 82 -8.24 -6.48 1.30
N PHE A 83 -7.95 -7.66 1.84
CA PHE A 83 -8.90 -8.78 1.86
C PHE A 83 -9.63 -8.99 3.18
N PHE A 84 -9.07 -8.63 4.33
CA PHE A 84 -9.75 -8.91 5.59
C PHE A 84 -11.06 -8.13 5.78
N ALA A 85 -11.10 -6.86 5.38
CA ALA A 85 -12.33 -6.07 5.43
C ALA A 85 -13.47 -6.67 4.55
N PRO A 86 -13.26 -6.99 3.25
CA PRO A 86 -14.26 -7.69 2.45
C PRO A 86 -14.71 -9.02 3.05
N ILE A 87 -13.78 -9.84 3.53
CA ILE A 87 -14.10 -11.15 4.12
C ILE A 87 -15.02 -10.94 5.33
N ALA A 88 -14.66 -10.04 6.25
CA ALA A 88 -15.47 -9.74 7.41
C ALA A 88 -16.85 -9.18 7.03
N THR A 89 -16.92 -8.31 6.02
CA THR A 89 -18.20 -7.82 5.50
C THR A 89 -19.08 -8.94 4.96
N LEU A 90 -18.54 -9.86 4.14
CA LEU A 90 -19.31 -10.99 3.61
C LEU A 90 -19.89 -11.87 4.72
N LEU A 91 -19.14 -12.09 5.81
CA LEU A 91 -19.64 -12.83 6.98
C LEU A 91 -20.82 -12.12 7.66
N VAL A 92 -20.74 -10.80 7.82
CA VAL A 92 -21.84 -10.01 8.37
C VAL A 92 -23.08 -10.06 7.47
N LEU A 93 -22.90 -9.97 6.14
CA LEU A 93 -24.01 -10.09 5.19
C LEU A 93 -24.65 -11.49 5.23
N GLN A 94 -23.84 -12.54 5.31
CA GLN A 94 -24.31 -13.92 5.42
C GLN A 94 -25.16 -14.11 6.70
N ARG A 95 -24.72 -13.55 7.84
CA ARG A 95 -25.50 -13.55 9.09
C ARG A 95 -26.82 -12.79 8.99
N LYS A 96 -26.86 -11.74 8.16
CA LYS A 96 -28.10 -11.01 7.82
C LYS A 96 -28.99 -11.76 6.81
N GLY A 97 -28.63 -12.97 6.40
CA GLY A 97 -29.42 -13.79 5.46
C GLY A 97 -29.29 -13.36 4.00
N VAL A 98 -28.28 -12.55 3.66
CA VAL A 98 -28.03 -12.11 2.28
C VAL A 98 -27.51 -13.28 1.46
N PHE A 99 -28.11 -13.52 0.30
CA PHE A 99 -27.61 -14.51 -0.65
C PHE A 99 -26.34 -14.01 -1.32
N LEU A 100 -25.27 -14.81 -1.28
CA LEU A 100 -23.96 -14.49 -1.84
C LEU A 100 -23.63 -15.48 -2.97
N PRO A 101 -23.98 -15.18 -4.23
CA PRO A 101 -23.63 -16.05 -5.35
C PRO A 101 -22.12 -16.25 -5.44
N LEU A 102 -21.67 -17.49 -5.55
CA LEU A 102 -20.23 -17.82 -5.60
C LEU A 102 -19.51 -17.08 -6.73
N ILE A 103 -20.15 -16.95 -7.89
CA ILE A 103 -19.57 -16.24 -9.04
C ILE A 103 -19.30 -14.76 -8.72
N ASP A 104 -20.22 -14.09 -8.02
CA ASP A 104 -20.09 -12.67 -7.68
C ASP A 104 -19.01 -12.47 -6.61
N VAL A 105 -18.90 -13.39 -5.65
CA VAL A 105 -17.82 -13.41 -4.66
C VAL A 105 -16.46 -13.59 -5.35
N VAL A 106 -16.34 -14.52 -6.31
CA VAL A 106 -15.10 -14.73 -7.06
C VAL A 106 -14.73 -13.50 -7.87
N VAL A 107 -15.69 -12.89 -8.59
CA VAL A 107 -15.48 -11.67 -9.37
C VAL A 107 -15.05 -10.51 -8.47
N LEU A 108 -15.67 -10.35 -7.29
CA LEU A 108 -15.29 -9.36 -6.29
C LEU A 108 -13.82 -9.49 -5.89
N PHE A 109 -13.38 -10.69 -5.48
CA PHE A 109 -12.00 -10.89 -5.04
C PHE A 109 -10.98 -10.76 -6.18
N LEU A 110 -11.32 -11.16 -7.40
CA LEU A 110 -10.49 -10.90 -8.60
C LEU A 110 -10.36 -9.39 -8.87
N SER A 111 -11.45 -8.63 -8.74
CA SER A 111 -11.43 -7.17 -8.85
C SER A 111 -10.55 -6.52 -7.78
N LEU A 112 -10.67 -6.96 -6.53
CA LEU A 112 -9.84 -6.46 -5.42
C LEU A 112 -8.36 -6.80 -5.61
N LEU A 113 -8.05 -8.00 -6.12
CA LEU A 113 -6.69 -8.41 -6.47
C LEU A 113 -6.09 -7.52 -7.57
N CYS A 114 -6.89 -7.20 -8.59
CA CYS A 114 -6.48 -6.26 -9.64
C CYS A 114 -6.27 -4.85 -9.08
N ALA A 115 -7.18 -4.36 -8.23
CA ALA A 115 -7.05 -3.06 -7.58
C ALA A 115 -5.78 -2.98 -6.71
N HIS A 116 -5.49 -4.03 -5.94
CA HIS A 116 -4.26 -4.17 -5.16
C HIS A 116 -3.02 -4.02 -6.03
N GLY A 117 -2.93 -4.82 -7.10
CA GLY A 117 -1.81 -4.74 -8.03
C GLY A 117 -1.67 -3.35 -8.66
N ALA A 118 -2.78 -2.75 -9.09
CA ALA A 118 -2.80 -1.39 -9.65
C ALA A 118 -2.19 -0.37 -8.68
N ILE A 119 -2.61 -0.39 -7.42
CA ILE A 119 -2.10 0.50 -6.37
C ILE A 119 -0.58 0.37 -6.24
N TYR A 120 -0.04 -0.84 -6.10
CA TYR A 120 1.38 -1.03 -5.82
C TYR A 120 2.28 -0.86 -7.04
N PHE A 121 1.86 -1.29 -8.23
CA PHE A 121 2.64 -1.03 -9.46
C PHE A 121 2.69 0.48 -9.80
N LEU A 122 1.59 1.20 -9.61
CA LEU A 122 1.57 2.65 -9.81
C LEU A 122 2.37 3.36 -8.72
N ASN A 123 2.32 2.88 -7.47
CA ASN A 123 3.13 3.42 -6.39
C ASN A 123 4.63 3.34 -6.70
N ASP A 124 5.14 2.16 -7.08
CA ASP A 124 6.55 2.00 -7.50
C ASP A 124 6.91 2.92 -8.68
N TYR A 125 5.99 3.11 -9.64
CA TYR A 125 6.19 4.04 -10.75
C TYR A 125 6.33 5.50 -10.27
N PHE A 126 5.44 5.97 -9.40
CA PHE A 126 5.46 7.35 -8.91
C PHE A 126 6.62 7.60 -7.93
N ASP A 127 6.89 6.69 -7.00
CA ASP A 127 8.04 6.79 -6.07
C ASP A 127 9.37 6.77 -6.81
N HIS A 128 9.47 6.00 -7.92
CA HIS A 128 10.61 6.08 -8.81
C HIS A 128 10.76 7.46 -9.47
N LEU A 129 9.69 8.07 -9.99
CA LEU A 129 9.77 9.41 -10.57
C LEU A 129 10.13 10.48 -9.53
N ASN A 130 9.57 10.35 -8.33
CA ASN A 130 9.82 11.25 -7.21
C ASN A 130 11.24 11.10 -6.66
N GLY A 131 11.85 9.92 -6.84
CA GLY A 131 13.22 9.64 -6.43
C GLY A 131 13.37 9.03 -5.04
N VAL A 132 12.26 8.74 -4.37
CA VAL A 132 12.22 8.11 -3.05
C VAL A 132 12.96 6.78 -3.08
N ASP A 133 12.62 5.92 -4.04
CA ASP A 133 13.20 4.59 -4.15
C ASP A 133 14.68 4.58 -4.54
N ARG A 134 15.25 5.72 -4.96
CA ARG A 134 16.69 5.84 -5.22
C ARG A 134 17.50 6.10 -3.95
N LEU A 135 16.88 6.61 -2.90
CA LEU A 135 17.57 7.02 -1.67
C LEU A 135 17.84 5.83 -0.74
N ASP A 136 16.99 4.81 -0.77
CA ASP A 136 17.17 3.58 0.00
C ASP A 136 16.85 2.33 -0.82
N LYS A 137 17.77 1.36 -0.79
CA LYS A 137 17.61 0.02 -1.39
C LYS A 137 16.53 -0.83 -0.73
N LYS A 138 15.97 -0.40 0.40
CA LYS A 138 14.84 -1.03 1.09
C LYS A 138 13.49 -0.37 0.77
N SER A 139 13.50 0.79 0.12
CA SER A 139 12.28 1.47 -0.33
C SER A 139 11.67 0.76 -1.54
N GLY A 140 10.34 0.68 -1.57
CA GLY A 140 9.58 0.07 -2.66
C GLY A 140 10.01 -1.37 -2.98
N SER A 141 9.63 -1.84 -4.17
CA SER A 141 10.03 -3.19 -4.63
C SER A 141 11.45 -3.26 -5.18
N GLN A 142 12.06 -2.11 -5.49
CA GLN A 142 13.35 -1.96 -6.19
C GLN A 142 13.41 -2.55 -7.60
N VAL A 143 12.28 -2.94 -8.21
CA VAL A 143 12.29 -3.60 -9.52
C VAL A 143 12.74 -2.66 -10.64
N ILE A 144 12.46 -1.37 -10.53
CA ILE A 144 12.89 -0.36 -11.50
C ILE A 144 14.37 0.00 -11.27
N GLN A 145 14.76 0.21 -10.02
CA GLN A 145 16.11 0.60 -9.61
C GLN A 145 17.13 -0.49 -9.95
N LYS A 146 16.73 -1.76 -9.83
CA LYS A 146 17.53 -2.92 -10.26
C LYS A 146 17.48 -3.16 -11.76
N GLY A 147 16.72 -2.38 -12.53
CA GLY A 147 16.56 -2.52 -13.97
C GLY A 147 15.87 -3.82 -14.38
N ILE A 148 15.06 -4.42 -13.52
CA ILE A 148 14.32 -5.65 -13.83
C ILE A 148 13.13 -5.31 -14.74
N TRP A 149 12.42 -4.22 -14.44
CA TRP A 149 11.33 -3.68 -15.24
C TRP A 149 11.50 -2.18 -15.49
N PRO A 150 11.27 -1.69 -16.71
CA PRO A 150 11.24 -0.26 -16.97
C PRO A 150 9.98 0.38 -16.39
N ALA A 151 10.09 1.62 -15.90
CA ALA A 151 9.01 2.34 -15.22
C ALA A 151 7.74 2.43 -16.07
N TYR A 152 7.86 2.71 -17.38
CA TYR A 152 6.68 2.82 -18.25
C TYR A 152 5.87 1.51 -18.34
N LYS A 153 6.49 0.33 -18.24
CA LYS A 153 5.78 -0.94 -18.27
C LYS A 153 4.98 -1.16 -17.00
N LEU A 154 5.53 -0.83 -15.83
CA LEU A 154 4.78 -0.91 -14.58
C LEU A 154 3.59 0.05 -14.57
N LYS A 155 3.75 1.26 -15.12
CA LYS A 155 2.62 2.18 -15.33
C LYS A 155 1.51 1.53 -16.17
N ILE A 156 1.86 0.91 -17.29
CA ILE A 156 0.88 0.26 -18.18
C ILE A 156 0.19 -0.90 -17.44
N ILE A 157 0.96 -1.78 -16.78
CA ILE A 157 0.41 -2.90 -15.99
C ILE A 157 -0.55 -2.37 -14.93
N GLY A 158 -0.17 -1.34 -14.17
CA GLY A 158 -1.01 -0.75 -13.15
C GLY A 158 -2.31 -0.14 -13.70
N ILE A 159 -2.26 0.56 -14.84
CA ILE A 159 -3.45 1.11 -15.51
C ILE A 159 -4.37 0.00 -16.02
N VAL A 160 -3.81 -1.06 -16.63
CA VAL A 160 -4.59 -2.20 -17.11
C VAL A 160 -5.28 -2.91 -15.95
N LEU A 161 -4.57 -3.14 -14.85
CA LEU A 161 -5.17 -3.75 -13.65
C LEU A 161 -6.24 -2.86 -13.02
N PHE A 162 -6.05 -1.54 -13.02
CA PHE A 162 -7.08 -0.59 -12.55
C PHE A 162 -8.35 -0.67 -13.41
N PHE A 163 -8.18 -0.74 -14.73
CA PHE A 163 -9.28 -0.92 -15.67
C PHE A 163 -10.01 -2.25 -15.43
N LEU A 164 -9.28 -3.36 -15.30
CA LEU A 164 -9.86 -4.68 -14.99
C LEU A 164 -10.61 -4.69 -13.65
N ALA A 165 -10.05 -4.06 -12.61
CA ALA A 165 -10.72 -3.91 -11.32
C ALA A 165 -12.06 -3.16 -11.44
N SER A 166 -12.10 -2.13 -12.28
CA SER A 166 -13.31 -1.33 -12.55
C SER A 166 -14.37 -2.13 -13.30
N LEU A 167 -13.98 -3.05 -14.19
CA LEU A 167 -14.91 -3.92 -14.92
C LEU A 167 -15.63 -4.91 -14.00
N GLY A 168 -14.94 -5.54 -13.04
CA GLY A 168 -15.61 -6.41 -12.07
C GLY A 168 -16.51 -5.61 -11.11
N GLY A 169 -16.18 -4.33 -10.84
CA GLY A 169 -17.10 -3.42 -10.17
C GLY A 169 -18.37 -3.15 -11.00
N TYR A 170 -18.24 -3.00 -12.32
CA TYR A 170 -19.37 -2.77 -13.24
C TYR A 170 -20.31 -3.98 -13.33
N SER A 171 -19.80 -5.21 -13.39
CA SER A 171 -20.65 -6.41 -13.46
C SER A 171 -21.53 -6.57 -12.22
N VAL A 172 -21.07 -6.07 -11.07
CA VAL A 172 -21.76 -6.21 -9.78
C VAL A 172 -22.62 -4.97 -9.46
N LEU A 173 -22.25 -3.77 -9.93
CA LEU A 173 -23.01 -2.52 -9.74
C LEU A 173 -24.04 -2.23 -10.85
N LYS A 174 -24.47 -3.25 -11.59
CA LYS A 174 -25.31 -3.17 -12.81
C LYS A 174 -26.60 -2.34 -12.67
N PHE A 175 -27.04 -2.06 -11.44
CA PHE A 175 -28.30 -1.37 -11.13
C PHE A 175 -28.15 0.09 -10.67
N HIS A 176 -26.93 0.61 -10.42
CA HIS A 176 -26.73 1.99 -9.96
C HIS A 176 -25.52 2.70 -10.62
N PRO A 177 -25.67 3.14 -11.89
CA PRO A 177 -24.59 3.81 -12.65
C PRO A 177 -23.94 5.03 -11.97
N PRO A 178 -24.66 5.91 -11.23
CA PRO A 178 -24.05 7.06 -10.58
C PRO A 178 -23.07 6.69 -9.46
N LEU A 179 -23.37 5.64 -8.68
CA LEU A 179 -22.50 5.19 -7.59
C LEU A 179 -21.22 4.56 -8.15
N LEU A 180 -21.32 3.76 -9.21
CA LEU A 180 -20.15 3.23 -9.89
C LEU A 180 -19.23 4.34 -10.40
N LEU A 181 -19.80 5.39 -11.01
CA LEU A 181 -19.02 6.53 -11.49
C LEU A 181 -18.32 7.23 -10.32
N PHE A 182 -19.00 7.42 -9.19
CA PHE A 182 -18.41 7.99 -7.98
C PHE A 182 -17.26 7.14 -7.44
N VAL A 183 -17.43 5.81 -7.33
CA VAL A 183 -16.41 4.88 -6.86
C VAL A 183 -15.19 4.87 -7.80
N VAL A 184 -15.40 4.86 -9.11
CA VAL A 184 -14.31 4.91 -10.09
C VAL A 184 -13.58 6.25 -10.03
N ILE A 185 -14.29 7.38 -9.98
CA ILE A 185 -13.67 8.70 -9.83
C ILE A 185 -12.89 8.78 -8.52
N PHE A 186 -13.48 8.33 -7.41
CA PHE A 186 -12.82 8.34 -6.12
C PHE A 186 -11.59 7.43 -6.11
N GLY A 187 -11.65 6.26 -6.76
CA GLY A 187 -10.51 5.36 -6.94
C GLY A 187 -9.38 6.00 -7.76
N VAL A 188 -9.71 6.66 -8.87
CA VAL A 188 -8.74 7.43 -9.68
C VAL A 188 -8.14 8.56 -8.84
N VAL A 189 -8.96 9.39 -8.20
CA VAL A 189 -8.51 10.49 -7.35
C VAL A 189 -7.67 9.98 -6.19
N SER A 190 -8.01 8.83 -5.61
CA SER A 190 -7.23 8.23 -4.52
C SER A 190 -5.88 7.74 -5.01
N ILE A 191 -5.80 7.00 -6.12
CA ILE A 191 -4.52 6.47 -6.63
C ILE A 191 -3.61 7.61 -7.13
N PHE A 192 -4.13 8.48 -8.00
CA PHE A 192 -3.34 9.56 -8.59
C PHE A 192 -3.12 10.71 -7.61
N GLY A 193 -4.13 11.05 -6.82
CA GLY A 193 -4.06 12.08 -5.78
C GLY A 193 -3.30 11.60 -4.54
N TYR A 194 -3.11 10.31 -4.29
CA TYR A 194 -2.16 9.86 -3.26
C TYR A 194 -0.71 9.94 -3.75
N ALA A 195 -0.46 9.56 -5.01
CA ALA A 195 0.89 9.35 -5.54
C ALA A 195 1.56 10.60 -6.15
N ASN A 196 0.83 11.70 -6.39
CA ASN A 196 1.39 12.91 -6.97
C ASN A 196 2.32 13.68 -5.99
N SER A 197 3.51 14.08 -6.43
CA SER A 197 4.60 14.52 -5.53
C SER A 197 4.42 15.88 -4.85
N LYS A 198 3.62 16.80 -5.40
CA LYS A 198 3.48 18.17 -4.84
C LYS A 198 2.13 18.42 -4.17
N MET A 199 1.07 17.78 -4.65
CA MET A 199 -0.30 17.91 -4.13
C MET A 199 -0.86 16.58 -3.62
N GLY A 200 -0.01 15.56 -3.48
CA GLY A 200 -0.47 14.24 -3.09
C GLY A 200 -0.94 14.21 -1.64
N LEU A 201 -1.94 13.39 -1.33
CA LEU A 201 -2.45 13.18 0.03
C LEU A 201 -1.34 12.81 1.01
N LYS A 202 -0.28 12.11 0.56
CA LYS A 202 0.94 11.85 1.34
C LYS A 202 1.63 13.14 1.81
N ASN A 203 1.73 14.16 0.95
CA ASN A 203 2.39 15.44 1.23
C ASN A 203 1.50 16.46 1.97
N LEU A 204 0.18 16.26 1.92
CA LEU A 204 -0.79 17.03 2.69
C LEU A 204 -0.98 16.51 4.12
N GLY A 205 -0.33 15.39 4.48
CA GLY A 205 -0.55 14.73 5.77
C GLY A 205 -1.88 13.97 5.87
N LEU A 206 -2.63 13.87 4.78
CA LEU A 206 -3.93 13.19 4.71
C LEU A 206 -3.84 11.71 4.31
N GLY A 207 -2.62 11.19 4.15
CA GLY A 207 -2.41 9.82 3.68
C GLY A 207 -2.96 8.73 4.62
N GLU A 208 -2.91 8.93 5.94
CA GLU A 208 -3.50 7.99 6.91
C GLU A 208 -5.01 7.92 6.78
N LEU A 209 -5.67 9.09 6.75
CA LEU A 209 -7.11 9.18 6.57
C LEU A 209 -7.54 8.56 5.23
N ALA A 210 -6.79 8.81 4.16
CA ALA A 210 -7.06 8.21 2.86
C ALA A 210 -6.99 6.68 2.89
N VAL A 211 -5.96 6.10 3.54
CA VAL A 211 -5.84 4.65 3.69
C VAL A 211 -6.94 4.09 4.59
N LEU A 212 -7.27 4.77 5.69
CA LEU A 212 -8.36 4.36 6.58
C LEU A 212 -9.67 4.25 5.80
N LEU A 213 -10.04 5.29 5.06
CA LEU A 213 -11.27 5.32 4.29
C LEU A 213 -11.26 4.29 3.16
N ALA A 214 -10.16 4.22 2.40
CA ALA A 214 -10.06 3.37 1.21
C ALA A 214 -9.94 1.88 1.53
N MET A 215 -9.15 1.48 2.52
CA MET A 215 -8.96 0.07 2.87
C MET A 215 -10.02 -0.45 3.85
N GLY A 216 -10.80 0.45 4.44
CA GLY A 216 -11.82 0.12 5.44
C GLY A 216 -13.23 0.40 4.95
N PRO A 217 -13.88 1.49 5.39
CA PRO A 217 -15.29 1.76 5.11
C PRO A 217 -15.68 1.70 3.65
N LEU A 218 -14.87 2.22 2.72
CA LEU A 218 -15.24 2.25 1.31
C LEU A 218 -15.27 0.86 0.68
N ILE A 219 -14.30 0.00 1.02
CA ILE A 219 -14.32 -1.40 0.56
C ILE A 219 -15.48 -2.13 1.21
N SER A 220 -15.68 -2.01 2.53
CA SER A 220 -16.76 -2.70 3.24
C SER A 220 -18.16 -2.27 2.74
N VAL A 221 -18.41 -0.97 2.61
CA VAL A 221 -19.68 -0.46 2.06
C VAL A 221 -19.83 -0.85 0.61
N GLY A 222 -18.76 -0.78 -0.20
CA GLY A 222 -18.78 -1.22 -1.59
C GLY A 222 -19.17 -2.70 -1.73
N VAL A 223 -18.62 -3.56 -0.87
CA VAL A 223 -18.96 -5.00 -0.81
C VAL A 223 -20.41 -5.19 -0.39
N SER A 224 -20.88 -4.53 0.67
CA SER A 224 -22.30 -4.61 1.07
C SER A 224 -23.22 -4.21 -0.07
N TYR A 225 -22.97 -3.04 -0.66
CA TYR A 225 -23.80 -2.48 -1.70
C TYR A 225 -23.87 -3.37 -2.95
N CYS A 226 -22.77 -4.08 -3.26
CA CYS A 226 -22.72 -5.05 -4.35
C CYS A 226 -23.76 -6.18 -4.21
N PHE A 227 -24.10 -6.60 -2.99
CA PHE A 227 -25.03 -7.71 -2.76
C PHE A 227 -26.41 -7.25 -2.29
N THR A 228 -26.51 -6.09 -1.64
CA THR A 228 -27.76 -5.64 -1.01
C THR A 228 -28.34 -4.38 -1.60
N GLN A 229 -27.57 -3.61 -2.38
CA GLN A 229 -27.90 -2.26 -2.83
C GLN A 229 -28.20 -1.29 -1.68
N ASP A 230 -27.71 -1.61 -0.47
CA ASP A 230 -27.97 -0.87 0.76
C ASP A 230 -26.67 -0.64 1.55
N VAL A 231 -26.69 0.40 2.39
CA VAL A 231 -25.56 0.83 3.22
C VAL A 231 -25.90 0.60 4.69
N PHE A 232 -25.31 -0.45 5.27
CA PHE A 232 -25.47 -0.75 6.69
C PHE A 232 -24.45 -0.01 7.53
N ILE A 233 -24.91 0.61 8.62
CA ILE A 233 -24.05 1.32 9.57
C ILE A 233 -23.06 0.35 10.24
N GLU A 234 -23.49 -0.88 10.48
CA GLU A 234 -22.66 -1.96 11.04
C GLU A 234 -21.50 -2.30 10.10
N VAL A 235 -21.72 -2.28 8.79
CA VAL A 235 -20.66 -2.56 7.80
C VAL A 235 -19.71 -1.38 7.68
N PHE A 236 -20.22 -0.15 7.75
CA PHE A 236 -19.40 1.05 7.75
C PHE A 236 -18.47 1.10 8.97
N GLU A 237 -19.01 0.85 10.16
CA GLU A 237 -18.28 0.78 11.42
C GLU A 237 -17.22 -0.33 11.40
N LEU A 238 -17.58 -1.53 10.93
CA LEU A 238 -16.63 -2.64 10.74
C LEU A 238 -15.47 -2.25 9.81
N GLY A 239 -15.81 -1.53 8.74
CA GLY A 239 -14.84 -0.96 7.83
C GLY A 239 -13.88 0.01 8.53
N ILE A 240 -14.36 0.87 9.44
CA ILE A 240 -13.49 1.76 10.23
C ILE A 240 -12.46 0.94 11.00
N CYS A 241 -12.87 -0.19 11.62
CA CYS A 241 -11.96 -1.05 12.37
C CYS A 241 -10.78 -1.56 11.51
N PHE A 242 -11.07 -2.18 10.37
CA PHE A 242 -10.01 -2.68 9.46
C PHE A 242 -9.22 -1.55 8.78
N GLY A 243 -9.88 -0.45 8.44
CA GLY A 243 -9.25 0.74 7.89
C GLY A 243 -8.26 1.36 8.87
N TYR A 244 -8.62 1.43 10.15
CA TYR A 244 -7.77 1.95 11.21
C TYR A 244 -6.52 1.08 11.40
N LEU A 245 -6.66 -0.25 11.39
CA LEU A 245 -5.51 -1.17 11.39
C LEU A 245 -4.61 -0.95 10.16
N SER A 246 -5.19 -0.75 8.98
CA SER A 246 -4.42 -0.48 7.75
C SER A 246 -3.68 0.85 7.80
N ALA A 247 -4.32 1.90 8.33
CA ALA A 247 -3.70 3.21 8.54
C ALA A 247 -2.52 3.12 9.53
N LEU A 248 -2.64 2.30 10.57
CA LEU A 248 -1.55 2.05 11.52
C LEU A 248 -0.34 1.39 10.85
N VAL A 249 -0.53 0.47 9.90
CA VAL A 249 0.57 -0.11 9.09
C VAL A 249 1.29 0.99 8.30
N LEU A 250 0.53 1.88 7.65
CA LEU A 250 1.11 3.01 6.93
C LEU A 250 1.88 3.93 7.90
N GLN A 251 1.32 4.19 9.08
CA GLN A 251 1.93 5.03 10.10
C GLN A 251 3.26 4.46 10.59
N PHE A 252 3.30 3.16 10.85
CA PHE A 252 4.51 2.44 11.22
C PHE A 252 5.59 2.56 10.14
N ARG A 253 5.20 2.41 8.86
CA ARG A 253 6.10 2.58 7.72
C ARG A 253 6.60 4.02 7.56
N LYS A 254 5.76 5.03 7.85
CA LYS A 254 6.20 6.44 7.82
C LYS A 254 7.20 6.73 8.93
N LEU A 255 7.02 6.18 10.13
CA LEU A 255 7.98 6.38 11.23
C LEU A 255 9.32 5.71 10.91
N GLU A 256 9.29 4.51 10.34
CA GLU A 256 10.48 3.80 9.85
C GLU A 256 11.22 4.63 8.78
N ASN A 257 10.48 5.25 7.86
CA ASN A 257 11.05 5.96 6.71
C ASN A 257 11.23 7.47 6.91
N ILE A 258 11.03 8.01 8.12
CA ILE A 258 11.01 9.46 8.40
C ILE A 258 12.23 10.16 7.76
N MET A 259 13.45 9.69 8.05
CA MET A 259 14.67 10.29 7.47
C MET A 259 14.78 10.16 5.94
N ILE A 260 14.23 9.10 5.35
CA ILE A 260 14.28 8.87 3.90
C ILE A 260 13.29 9.80 3.21
N ASP A 261 12.07 9.90 3.74
CA ASP A 261 11.04 10.83 3.28
C ASP A 261 11.53 12.29 3.40
N SER A 262 12.22 12.63 4.50
CA SER A 262 12.85 13.93 4.70
C SER A 262 13.88 14.27 3.61
N LYS A 263 14.79 13.33 3.33
CA LYS A 263 15.80 13.47 2.25
C LYS A 263 15.17 13.56 0.87
N ALA A 264 14.02 12.94 0.66
CA ALA A 264 13.24 13.02 -0.57
C ALA A 264 12.45 14.34 -0.71
N GLY A 265 12.46 15.20 0.32
CA GLY A 265 11.69 16.44 0.35
C GLY A 265 10.18 16.23 0.52
N ILE A 266 9.75 15.04 0.98
CA ILE A 266 8.35 14.70 1.23
C ILE A 266 7.95 15.28 2.59
N LYS A 267 6.83 16.00 2.64
CA LYS A 267 6.36 16.67 3.87
C LYS A 267 5.15 15.97 4.47
N THR A 268 5.33 14.72 4.93
CA THR A 268 4.27 13.97 5.63
C THR A 268 3.88 14.62 6.96
N LEU A 269 2.80 14.15 7.58
CA LEU A 269 2.42 14.58 8.94
C LEU A 269 3.56 14.33 9.93
N MET A 270 4.18 13.15 9.87
CA MET A 270 5.31 12.81 10.74
C MET A 270 6.54 13.69 10.52
N GLU A 271 6.86 14.00 9.26
CA GLU A 271 7.96 14.92 8.93
C GLU A 271 7.73 16.31 9.51
N ARG A 272 6.48 16.79 9.51
CA ARG A 272 6.11 18.09 10.09
C ARG A 272 6.17 18.08 11.62
N LEU A 273 5.81 16.96 12.25
CA LEU A 273 5.85 16.79 13.70
C LEU A 273 7.25 16.52 14.23
N GLY A 274 8.14 15.95 13.39
CA GLY A 274 9.42 15.41 13.82
C GLY A 274 9.31 14.09 14.58
N PHE A 275 10.44 13.46 14.85
CA PHE A 275 10.51 12.08 15.36
C PHE A 275 9.85 11.90 16.74
N ASP A 276 10.10 12.80 17.70
CA ASP A 276 9.60 12.63 19.07
C ASP A 276 8.08 12.81 19.20
N LEU A 277 7.50 13.79 18.49
CA LEU A 277 6.05 13.95 18.44
C LEU A 277 5.39 12.83 17.63
N SER A 278 6.03 12.35 16.57
CA SER A 278 5.54 11.19 15.80
C SER A 278 5.46 9.93 16.65
N LYS A 279 6.43 9.67 17.54
CA LYS A 279 6.33 8.57 18.52
C LYS A 279 5.13 8.69 19.45
N LYS A 280 4.80 9.91 19.89
CA LYS A 280 3.63 10.17 20.76
C LYS A 280 2.32 9.96 19.99
N LEU A 281 2.25 10.43 18.74
CA LEU A 281 1.09 10.20 17.87
C LEU A 281 0.86 8.70 17.66
N VAL A 282 1.89 7.95 17.29
CA VAL A 282 1.81 6.50 17.14
C VAL A 282 1.40 5.80 18.44
N ALA A 283 1.92 6.26 19.59
CA ALA A 283 1.53 5.71 20.88
C ALA A 283 0.05 5.96 21.20
N LEU A 284 -0.48 7.15 20.88
CA LEU A 284 -1.90 7.47 21.03
C LEU A 284 -2.75 6.56 20.13
N GLU A 285 -2.39 6.45 18.85
CA GLU A 285 -3.11 5.63 17.89
C GLU A 285 -3.17 4.16 18.32
N LEU A 286 -2.06 3.63 18.84
CA LEU A 286 -1.98 2.27 19.38
C LEU A 286 -2.88 2.04 20.59
N LEU A 287 -3.04 3.03 21.46
CA LEU A 287 -3.95 2.93 22.61
C LEU A 287 -5.42 2.98 22.18
N LEU A 288 -5.73 3.59 21.04
CA LEU A 288 -7.08 3.62 20.48
C LEU A 288 -7.46 2.31 19.76
N VAL A 289 -6.50 1.55 19.22
CA VAL A 289 -6.78 0.25 18.55
C VAL A 289 -7.69 -0.68 19.36
N PRO A 290 -7.38 -1.04 20.63
CA PRO A 290 -8.22 -1.96 21.39
C PRO A 290 -9.63 -1.41 21.67
N VAL A 291 -9.78 -0.07 21.72
CA VAL A 291 -11.08 0.60 21.89
C VAL A 291 -11.91 0.46 20.61
N VAL A 292 -11.31 0.73 19.45
CA VAL A 292 -11.96 0.55 18.15
C VAL A 292 -12.38 -0.91 17.94
N ILE A 293 -11.49 -1.87 18.25
CA ILE A 293 -11.82 -3.30 18.17
C ILE A 293 -12.97 -3.66 19.10
N PHE A 294 -12.94 -3.17 20.35
CA PHE A 294 -13.95 -3.49 21.35
C PHE A 294 -15.34 -3.07 20.88
N PHE A 295 -15.49 -1.79 20.52
CA PHE A 295 -16.79 -1.26 20.10
C PHE A 295 -17.25 -1.89 18.78
N SER A 296 -16.33 -2.13 17.84
CA SER A 296 -16.69 -2.74 16.56
C SER A 296 -17.24 -4.14 16.74
N MET A 297 -16.49 -5.01 17.43
CA MET A 297 -16.91 -6.39 17.62
C MET A 297 -18.15 -6.49 18.51
N TYR A 298 -18.27 -5.63 19.53
CA TYR A 298 -19.49 -5.52 20.32
C TYR A 298 -20.71 -5.17 19.48
N TYR A 299 -20.57 -4.21 18.56
CA TYR A 299 -21.66 -3.78 17.68
C TYR A 299 -22.07 -4.86 16.68
N GLN A 300 -21.12 -5.72 16.25
CA GLN A 300 -21.41 -6.92 15.45
C GLN A 300 -22.04 -8.07 16.26
N GLY A 301 -22.29 -7.87 17.56
CA GLY A 301 -22.84 -8.87 18.46
C GLY A 301 -21.88 -10.01 18.77
N VAL A 302 -20.56 -9.80 18.61
CA VAL A 302 -19.52 -10.81 18.93
C VAL A 302 -19.56 -11.15 20.42
N ASP A 303 -19.40 -12.44 20.77
CA ASP A 303 -19.38 -12.89 22.16
C ASP A 303 -18.32 -12.11 22.96
N MET A 304 -18.74 -11.60 24.12
CA MET A 304 -17.92 -10.76 24.99
C MET A 304 -16.60 -11.41 25.41
N VAL A 305 -16.52 -12.73 25.45
CA VAL A 305 -15.27 -13.46 25.71
C VAL A 305 -14.25 -13.19 24.60
N TYR A 306 -14.67 -13.28 23.33
CA TYR A 306 -13.81 -12.99 22.18
C TYR A 306 -13.48 -11.50 22.08
N VAL A 307 -14.47 -10.62 22.26
CA VAL A 307 -14.24 -9.17 22.25
C VAL A 307 -13.19 -8.78 23.30
N SER A 308 -13.37 -9.23 24.54
CA SER A 308 -12.46 -8.92 25.65
C SER A 308 -11.07 -9.51 25.42
N LEU A 309 -10.97 -10.74 24.91
CA LEU A 309 -9.69 -11.38 24.60
C LEU A 309 -8.91 -10.62 23.53
N ILE A 310 -9.52 -10.33 22.38
CA ILE A 310 -8.83 -9.67 21.24
C ILE A 310 -8.43 -8.24 21.63
N SER A 311 -9.31 -7.49 22.30
CA SER A 311 -8.99 -6.14 22.77
C SER A 311 -7.89 -6.13 23.83
N SER A 312 -7.88 -7.09 24.76
CA SER A 312 -6.82 -7.19 25.78
C SER A 312 -5.46 -7.56 25.19
N LEU A 313 -5.43 -8.51 24.25
CA LEU A 313 -4.21 -8.87 23.51
C LEU A 313 -3.67 -7.69 22.71
N SER A 314 -4.57 -6.94 22.04
CA SER A 314 -4.23 -5.72 21.31
C SER A 314 -3.67 -4.64 22.24
N PHE A 315 -4.30 -4.43 23.40
CA PHE A 315 -3.80 -3.48 24.39
C PHE A 315 -2.42 -3.86 24.94
N ALA A 316 -2.20 -5.14 25.26
CA ALA A 316 -0.90 -5.64 25.72
C ALA A 316 0.20 -5.42 24.66
N TYR A 317 -0.12 -5.70 23.38
CA TYR A 317 0.80 -5.44 22.27
C TYR A 317 1.09 -3.93 22.13
N SER A 318 0.06 -3.08 22.21
CA SER A 318 0.22 -1.62 22.19
C SER A 318 1.17 -1.13 23.28
N LEU A 319 1.01 -1.59 24.53
CA LEU A 319 1.92 -1.24 25.63
C LEU A 319 3.36 -1.71 25.37
N TYR A 320 3.54 -2.91 24.84
CA TYR A 320 4.85 -3.44 24.47
C TYR A 320 5.53 -2.55 23.41
N VAL A 321 4.80 -2.20 22.34
CA VAL A 321 5.30 -1.35 21.26
C VAL A 321 5.64 0.05 21.76
N ILE A 322 4.76 0.65 22.57
CA ILE A 322 4.96 1.98 23.17
C ILE A 322 6.20 1.99 24.07
N LYS A 323 6.40 0.96 24.90
CA LYS A 323 7.58 0.85 25.77
C LYS A 323 8.88 0.80 24.96
N LYS A 324 8.88 0.10 23.82
CA LYS A 324 10.03 0.05 22.91
C LYS A 324 10.24 1.36 22.15
N LEU A 325 9.18 2.03 21.70
CA LEU A 325 9.25 3.36 21.08
C LEU A 325 9.84 4.40 22.02
N ARG A 326 9.38 4.43 23.28
CA ARG A 326 9.88 5.38 24.29
C ARG A 326 11.38 5.26 24.56
N ARG A 327 11.93 4.06 24.39
CA ARG A 327 13.39 3.79 24.52
C ARG A 327 14.20 4.14 23.27
N SER A 328 13.53 4.45 22.15
CA SER A 328 14.20 4.78 20.89
C SER A 328 14.51 6.27 20.82
N ASN A 329 15.80 6.62 20.95
CA ASN A 329 16.28 8.00 20.89
C ASN A 329 16.64 8.47 19.47
N SER A 330 16.61 7.57 18.48
CA SER A 330 16.97 7.88 17.10
C SER A 330 16.05 7.14 16.12
N PRO A 331 15.72 7.75 14.97
CA PRO A 331 15.07 7.06 13.85
C PRO A 331 15.86 5.85 13.33
N LEU A 332 17.17 5.79 13.61
CA LEU A 332 18.05 4.67 13.23
C LEU A 332 18.02 3.51 14.22
N SER A 333 17.21 3.55 15.27
CA SER A 333 17.14 2.44 16.21
C SER A 333 16.65 1.17 15.50
N THR A 334 17.21 0.01 15.87
CA THR A 334 16.80 -1.30 15.31
C THR A 334 15.30 -1.56 15.45
N TYR A 335 14.68 -0.94 16.45
CA TYR A 335 13.25 -1.08 16.68
C TYR A 335 12.41 -0.30 15.67
N VAL A 336 12.71 0.98 15.46
CA VAL A 336 12.05 1.82 14.44
C VAL A 336 12.30 1.24 13.05
N PHE A 337 13.49 0.70 12.83
CA PHE A 337 13.93 0.13 11.57
C PHE A 337 13.05 -1.03 11.04
N ASN A 338 12.41 -1.82 11.91
CA ASN A 338 11.57 -2.96 11.50
C ASN A 338 10.07 -2.72 11.74
N MET A 339 9.70 -1.47 11.99
CA MET A 339 8.37 -1.15 12.50
C MET A 339 7.28 -1.42 11.46
N GLY A 340 7.51 -1.10 10.18
CA GLY A 340 6.57 -1.40 9.10
C GLY A 340 6.25 -2.88 8.99
N SER A 341 7.26 -3.75 9.03
CA SER A 341 7.07 -5.21 9.03
C SER A 341 6.29 -5.70 10.25
N ASN A 342 6.60 -5.18 11.45
CA ASN A 342 5.85 -5.49 12.67
C ASN A 342 4.39 -5.05 12.59
N GLY A 343 4.12 -3.91 11.96
CA GLY A 343 2.77 -3.40 11.72
C GLY A 343 1.95 -4.34 10.84
N ILE A 344 2.54 -4.86 9.74
CA ILE A 344 1.87 -5.84 8.86
C ILE A 344 1.53 -7.12 9.62
N ILE A 345 2.46 -7.63 10.44
CA ILE A 345 2.24 -8.82 11.25
C ILE A 345 1.11 -8.56 12.25
N TYR A 346 1.16 -7.44 12.97
CA TYR A 346 0.11 -7.07 13.93
C TYR A 346 -1.26 -6.97 13.27
N HIS A 347 -1.36 -6.21 12.16
CA HIS A 347 -2.56 -6.10 11.35
C HIS A 347 -3.10 -7.48 10.97
N SER A 348 -2.24 -8.36 10.44
CA SER A 348 -2.65 -9.68 9.95
C SER A 348 -3.15 -10.57 11.08
N VAL A 349 -2.43 -10.63 12.20
CA VAL A 349 -2.82 -11.42 13.37
C VAL A 349 -4.15 -10.93 13.94
N VAL A 350 -4.30 -9.64 14.18
CA VAL A 350 -5.55 -9.07 14.70
C VAL A 350 -6.69 -9.30 13.72
N SER A 351 -6.49 -9.03 12.43
CA SER A 351 -7.53 -9.21 11.41
C SER A 351 -8.00 -10.67 11.29
N VAL A 352 -7.09 -11.63 11.39
CA VAL A 352 -7.45 -13.06 11.45
C VAL A 352 -8.32 -13.35 12.66
N LEU A 353 -7.95 -12.84 13.85
CA LEU A 353 -8.75 -13.04 15.07
C LEU A 353 -10.15 -12.43 14.94
N LEU A 354 -10.28 -11.23 14.36
CA LEU A 354 -11.57 -10.58 14.12
C LEU A 354 -12.44 -11.38 13.14
N VAL A 355 -11.86 -11.87 12.05
CA VAL A 355 -12.58 -12.72 11.08
C VAL A 355 -13.01 -14.04 11.71
N LEU A 356 -12.14 -14.69 12.50
CA LEU A 356 -12.47 -15.93 13.19
C LEU A 356 -13.57 -15.74 14.25
N SER A 357 -13.57 -14.62 14.97
CA SER A 357 -14.63 -14.33 15.93
C SER A 357 -15.98 -14.12 15.23
N LEU A 358 -16.01 -13.45 14.07
CA LEU A 358 -17.23 -13.33 13.26
C LEU A 358 -17.69 -14.68 12.69
N LEU A 359 -16.75 -15.53 12.26
CA LEU A 359 -17.04 -16.89 11.78
C LEU A 359 -17.68 -17.77 12.86
N SER A 360 -17.18 -17.72 14.09
CA SER A 360 -17.69 -18.55 15.19
C SER A 360 -19.19 -18.35 15.46
N GLN A 361 -19.70 -17.15 15.14
CA GLN A 361 -21.12 -16.81 15.29
C GLN A 361 -21.98 -17.11 14.07
N SER A 362 -21.37 -17.43 12.94
CA SER A 362 -22.10 -17.75 11.72
C SER A 362 -22.62 -19.20 11.72
N PHE A 363 -22.15 -20.02 12.66
CA PHE A 363 -22.51 -21.43 12.83
C PHE A 363 -23.24 -21.75 14.15
N SER A 364 -23.50 -20.72 14.98
CA SER A 364 -24.28 -20.81 16.21
C SER A 364 -25.65 -20.20 15.95
#